data_AF-A0A1G3AJ47-F1
#
_entry.id   AF-A0A1G3AJ47-F1
#
_cell.length_a   1.000
_cell.length_b   1.000
_cell.length_c   1.000
_cell.angle_alpha   90.00
_cell.angle_beta   90.00
_cell.angle_gamma   90.00
#
_symmetry.space_group_name_H-M   'P 1'
#
loop_
_entity.id
_entity.type
_entity.pdbx_description
1 polymer ?
#
loop_
_entity_poly.entity_id
_entity_poly.type
_entity_poly.pdbx_seq_one_letter_code
_entity_poly.pdbx_strand_id
1 'polypeptide(L)' 'MSRYLSNSQYTGYSSKAWYLLSDPNDLPVIEVAFLNGQESPTIETADADFNVLGIKLRGYHDLGCALQDPRAGIRAKGEA' A
#
# COMPACT_ATOMS: atom_id res chain seq x y z
N MET A 1 18.36 -0.33 4.01
CA MET A 1 17.69 0.99 3.86
C MET A 1 16.43 0.84 3.02
N SER A 2 15.40 1.67 3.24
CA SER A 2 14.13 1.59 2.51
C SER A 2 14.33 1.90 1.02
N ARG A 3 13.91 0.97 0.14
CA ARG A 3 13.99 1.12 -1.33
C ARG A 3 13.22 2.33 -1.87
N TYR A 4 12.16 2.74 -1.16
CA TYR A 4 11.29 3.83 -1.58
C TYR A 4 11.79 5.18 -1.09
N LEU A 5 12.39 5.24 0.11
CA LEU A 5 12.87 6.50 0.68
C LEU A 5 14.09 7.05 -0.07
N SER A 6 14.93 6.17 -0.63
CA SER A 6 16.08 6.54 -1.46
C SER A 6 15.75 6.74 -2.95
N ASN A 7 14.49 6.59 -3.38
CA ASN A 7 14.13 6.69 -4.78
C ASN A 7 14.03 8.16 -5.22
N SER A 8 14.97 8.62 -6.05
CA SER A 8 15.04 10.01 -6.55
C SER A 8 13.88 10.42 -7.45
N GLN A 9 13.05 9.48 -7.90
CA GLN A 9 11.84 9.77 -8.66
C GLN A 9 10.70 10.30 -7.76
N TYR A 10 10.79 10.15 -6.45
CA TYR A 10 9.79 10.67 -5.52
C TYR A 10 10.19 12.05 -4.98
N THR A 11 9.25 12.99 -5.04
CA THR A 11 9.41 14.29 -4.37
C THR A 11 9.60 14.08 -2.87
N GLY A 12 10.63 14.71 -2.28
CA GLY A 12 10.94 14.58 -0.85
C GLY A 12 11.71 13.32 -0.45
N TYR A 13 12.30 12.60 -1.41
CA TYR A 13 13.21 11.48 -1.16
C TYR A 13 14.42 11.90 -0.30
N SER A 14 15.01 10.92 0.38
CA SER A 14 16.28 11.10 1.07
C SER A 14 16.99 9.75 1.20
N SER A 15 18.24 9.69 0.77
CA SER A 15 19.09 8.50 0.94
C SER A 15 19.61 8.31 2.37
N LYS A 16 19.37 9.27 3.26
CA LYS A 16 19.85 9.24 4.66
C LYS A 16 18.72 9.10 5.68
N ALA A 17 17.53 9.61 5.36
CA ALA A 17 16.40 9.57 6.27
C ALA A 17 15.98 8.12 6.58
N TRP A 18 15.33 7.95 7.73
CA TRP A 18 14.79 6.67 8.17
C TRP A 18 13.57 6.89 9.06
N TYR A 19 12.75 5.84 9.21
CA TYR A 19 11.57 5.84 10.07
C TYR A 19 11.78 4.87 11.23
N LEU A 20 11.38 5.28 12.43
CA LEU A 20 11.15 4.39 13.57
C LEU A 20 9.65 4.26 13.78
N LEU A 21 9.13 3.04 13.79
CA LEU A 21 7.72 2.77 14.02
C LEU A 21 7.58 1.91 15.28
N SER A 22 6.51 2.11 16.04
CA SER A 22 6.11 1.22 17.14
C SER A 22 5.62 -0.13 16.62
N ASP A 23 5.55 -1.11 17.53
CA ASP A 23 4.83 -2.35 17.25
C ASP A 23 3.36 -2.01 16.93
N PRO A 24 2.81 -2.44 15.79
CA PRO A 24 1.43 -2.14 15.43
C PRO A 24 0.40 -2.77 16.37
N ASN A 25 0.76 -3.80 17.16
CA ASN A 25 -0.11 -4.34 18.20
C ASN A 25 -0.23 -3.42 19.42
N ASP A 26 0.77 -2.56 19.66
CA ASP A 26 0.77 -1.57 20.73
C ASP A 26 0.16 -0.24 20.26
N LEU A 27 0.67 0.29 19.14
CA LEU A 27 0.18 1.54 18.54
C LEU A 27 0.47 1.55 17.02
N PRO A 28 -0.54 1.48 16.16
CA PRO A 28 -0.33 1.48 14.71
C PRO A 28 -0.08 2.88 14.14
N VAL A 29 0.77 2.96 13.12
CA VAL A 29 1.02 4.18 12.32
C VAL A 29 0.10 4.24 11.11
N ILE A 30 -0.13 3.08 10.49
CA ILE A 30 -0.90 2.89 9.27
C ILE A 30 -1.81 1.70 9.52
N GLU A 31 -3.08 1.83 9.12
CA GLU A 31 -4.04 0.73 9.08
C GLU A 31 -4.37 0.40 7.62
N VAL A 32 -4.56 -0.89 7.35
CA VAL A 32 -5.09 -1.39 6.09
C VAL A 32 -6.32 -2.23 6.40
N ALA A 33 -7.43 -1.94 5.72
CA ALA A 33 -8.68 -2.68 5.86
C ALA A 33 -9.11 -3.26 4.51
N PHE A 34 -9.49 -4.53 4.52
CA PHE A 34 -9.99 -5.23 3.34
C PHE A 34 -11.51 -5.32 3.40
N LEU A 35 -12.19 -4.84 2.36
CA LEU A 35 -13.64 -4.89 2.31
C LEU A 35 -14.10 -6.36 2.34
N ASN A 36 -15.03 -6.66 3.24
CA ASN A 36 -15.54 -8.02 3.48
C ASN A 36 -14.45 -9.07 3.83
N GLY A 37 -13.29 -8.63 4.34
CA GLY A 37 -12.17 -9.52 4.68
C GLY A 37 -11.51 -10.18 3.46
N GLN A 38 -11.73 -9.66 2.25
CA GLN A 38 -11.11 -10.19 1.03
C GLN A 38 -9.69 -9.62 0.87
N GLU A 39 -8.71 -10.32 1.44
CA GLU A 39 -7.30 -9.92 1.40
C GLU A 39 -6.64 -10.12 0.03
N SER A 40 -7.20 -10.99 -0.81
CA SER A 40 -6.71 -11.22 -2.17
C SER A 40 -7.55 -10.46 -3.21
N PRO A 41 -6.97 -10.01 -4.33
CA PRO A 41 -7.72 -9.47 -5.45
C PRO A 41 -8.73 -10.48 -6.01
N THR A 42 -9.92 -10.01 -6.34
CA THR A 42 -10.93 -10.81 -7.02
C THR A 42 -10.75 -10.70 -8.52
N ILE A 43 -10.74 -11.85 -9.21
CA ILE A 43 -10.76 -11.94 -10.67
C ILE A 43 -12.09 -12.54 -11.10
N GLU A 44 -12.77 -11.85 -12.00
CA GLU A 44 -14.00 -12.30 -12.63
C GLU A 44 -13.76 -12.54 -14.12
N THR A 45 -14.31 -13.64 -14.62
CA THR A 45 -14.29 -14.01 -16.04
C THR A 45 -15.70 -13.98 -16.62
N ALA A 46 -15.84 -13.47 -17.84
CA ALA A 46 -17.06 -13.57 -18.62
C ALA A 46 -16.73 -13.90 -20.08
N ASP A 47 -17.65 -14.54 -20.78
CA ASP A 47 -17.49 -14.75 -22.22
C ASP A 47 -17.46 -13.39 -22.96
N ALA A 48 -16.66 -13.33 -24.02
CA ALA A 48 -16.72 -12.21 -24.94
C ALA A 48 -18.03 -12.26 -25.76
N ASP A 49 -18.41 -11.12 -26.37
CA ASP A 49 -19.58 -11.08 -27.25
C ASP A 49 -19.36 -12.03 -28.45
N PHE A 50 -20.41 -12.56 -29.06
CA PHE A 50 -20.33 -13.64 -30.06
C PHE A 50 -19.44 -13.29 -31.27
N ASN A 51 -19.35 -12.01 -31.61
CA ASN A 51 -18.51 -11.49 -32.69
C ASN A 51 -17.02 -11.31 -32.30
N VAL A 52 -16.64 -11.59 -31.06
CA VAL A 52 -15.27 -11.48 -30.54
C VAL A 52 -14.83 -12.82 -29.95
N LEU A 53 -13.77 -13.41 -30.49
CA LEU A 53 -13.14 -14.58 -29.89
C LEU A 53 -12.38 -14.16 -28.62
N GLY A 54 -12.70 -14.77 -27.47
CA GLY A 54 -11.93 -14.60 -26.25
C GLY A 54 -12.75 -14.64 -24.96
N ILE A 55 -12.09 -14.30 -23.85
CA ILE A 55 -12.66 -14.21 -22.50
C ILE A 55 -12.40 -12.79 -21.99
N LYS A 56 -13.40 -12.18 -21.36
CA LYS A 56 -13.26 -10.91 -20.64
C LYS A 56 -12.83 -11.20 -19.21
N LEU A 57 -11.82 -10.47 -18.75
CA LEU A 57 -11.31 -10.54 -17.39
C LEU A 57 -11.48 -9.17 -16.74
N ARG A 58 -12.01 -9.15 -15.51
CA ARG A 58 -12.00 -7.97 -14.65
C ARG A 58 -11.36 -8.33 -13.32
N GLY A 59 -10.46 -7.47 -12.86
CA GLY A 59 -9.89 -7.55 -11.51
C GLY A 59 -10.33 -6.37 -10.67
N TYR A 60 -10.65 -6.60 -9.41
CA TYR A 60 -10.80 -5.55 -8.40
C TYR A 60 -10.21 -6.00 -7.08
N HIS A 61 -9.79 -5.04 -6.26
CA HIS A 61 -9.30 -5.30 -4.92
C HIS A 61 -9.69 -4.12 -4.03
N ASP A 62 -10.72 -4.33 -3.23
CA ASP A 62 -11.32 -3.27 -2.43
C ASP A 62 -10.63 -3.21 -1.07
N LEU A 63 -9.64 -2.31 -0.97
CA LEU A 63 -8.88 -2.06 0.24
C LEU A 63 -8.86 -0.56 0.58
N GLY A 64 -8.86 -0.25 1.86
CA GLY A 64 -8.66 1.08 2.41
C GLY A 64 -7.34 1.17 3.16
N CYS A 65 -6.74 2.37 3.17
CA CYS A 65 -5.56 2.67 3.97
C CYS A 65 -5.72 4.03 4.64
N ALA A 66 -5.35 4.13 5.91
CA ALA A 66 -5.43 5.36 6.68
C ALA A 66 -4.23 5.51 7.62
N LEU A 67 -3.85 6.77 7.88
CA LEU A 67 -2.93 7.10 8.97
C LEU A 67 -3.68 7.01 10.30
N GLN A 68 -3.03 6.43 11.30
CA GLN A 68 -3.57 6.25 12.64
C GLN A 68 -2.91 7.26 13.59
N ASP A 69 -2.23 6.80 14.64
CA ASP A 69 -1.65 7.71 15.63
C ASP A 69 -0.31 8.29 15.15
N PRO A 70 -0.15 9.62 15.04
CA PRO A 70 1.10 10.24 14.62
C PRO A 70 2.25 10.03 15.60
N ARG A 71 1.98 9.64 16.85
CA ARG A 71 2.99 9.34 17.88
C ARG A 71 3.60 7.94 17.70
N ALA A 72 2.96 7.08 16.90
CA ALA A 72 3.40 5.72 16.62
C ALA A 72 4.65 5.67 15.71
N GLY A 73 5.01 6.78 15.08
CA GLY A 73 6.12 6.80 14.14
C GLY A 73 6.81 8.15 14.07
N ILE A 74 8.13 8.12 13.89
CA ILE A 74 8.91 9.32 13.64
C ILE A 74 9.79 9.15 12.41
N ARG A 75 9.88 10.21 11.60
CA ARG A 75 10.87 10.34 10.54
C ARG A 75 12.09 11.07 11.09
N ALA A 76 13.25 10.42 11.07
CA ALA A 76 14.53 11.05 11.33
C ALA A 76 15.19 11.47 10.01
N LYS A 77 15.83 12.65 9.99
CA LYS A 77 16.55 13.15 8.80
C LYS A 77 17.81 12.36 8.50
N GLY A 78 18.46 11.80 9.53
CA GLY A 78 19.72 11.07 9.38
C GLY A 78 20.93 11.97 9.10
N GLU A 79 20.82 13.26 9.42
CA GLU A 79 21.89 14.26 9.32
C GLU A 79 21.72 15.35 10.38
N ALA A 80 22.80 16.10 10.65
CA ALA A 80 22.88 17.12 11.69
C ALA A 80 22.14 18.41 11.34
#